data_AF-A0A355UY91-F1
#
_entry.id   AF-A0A355UY91-F1
#
_cell.length_a   1.000
_cell.length_b   1.000
_cell.length_c   1.000
_cell.angle_alpha   90.00
_cell.angle_beta   90.00
_cell.angle_gamma   90.00
#
_symmetry.space_group_name_H-M   'P 1'
#
loop_
_entity.id
_entity.type
_entity.pdbx_description
1 polymer ?
#
loop_
_entity_poly.entity_id
_entity_poly.type
_entity_poly.pdbx_seq_one_letter_code
_entity_poly.pdbx_strand_id
1 'polypeptide(L)'
;MHFVKLFRKIAVSVFSAAIFAVSSISCVSAEDSINSFYEKWKDNYVVRDTYVTDEDQYYVWYSGEKYNNDNQSVAVTVSEAHGYGMLITACLDDKELFDGMYRYYKAHTSDIGSNLMSWQQCDNGTALIDGASDGSMQGGSADSATDGDMDIAYSLLIADSVWGSDGDISYKSEAVNIINDIMKYEVNKTDWILQLGDWVYYCDENDKYYSATRASDFIMQYMPVFAEVTGDDRWLEVYNSTYDIIDKFVDEYNTGLLPDFIIKDSSGEFTAAPEYFLEDKTDGSYGYNSCRTPWRIGMDCIVNNNPSAKKFTETINSFIINSTGGNPDNITAGYTLDGKSTEDYNDLCFDAPFIISAKCGDNSEWNDTLWNYILDYDDDVYYGDTIKMLCMISYTDKWIVPETQPDIISIKKYILGINDTAPESSDINKNNVTDVFDLSMIKNKSMAEK
;
A
#
# COMPACT_ATOMS: atom_id res chain seq x y z
N MET A 1 -51.04 51.09 7.44
CA MET A 1 -51.39 52.34 6.73
C MET A 1 -50.94 53.52 7.59
N HIS A 2 -49.72 54.02 7.43
CA HIS A 2 -49.32 55.37 7.89
C HIS A 2 -48.11 55.83 7.06
N PHE A 3 -48.44 56.69 6.11
CA PHE A 3 -47.60 57.55 5.26
C PHE A 3 -47.22 58.81 6.10
N VAL A 4 -46.18 59.61 5.89
CA VAL A 4 -45.04 59.66 4.96
C VAL A 4 -44.15 60.88 5.34
N LYS A 5 -42.82 60.77 5.13
CA LYS A 5 -41.78 61.80 4.85
C LYS A 5 -41.52 62.91 5.92
N LEU A 6 -40.32 63.46 6.14
CA LEU A 6 -39.29 63.92 5.19
C LEU A 6 -37.94 64.26 5.90
N PHE A 7 -36.83 63.73 5.39
CA PHE A 7 -35.41 64.19 5.29
C PHE A 7 -34.66 65.04 6.35
N ARG A 8 -33.42 64.59 6.68
CA ARG A 8 -32.18 65.41 6.67
C ARG A 8 -30.87 64.60 6.52
N LYS A 9 -30.14 64.90 5.42
CA LYS A 9 -28.67 65.03 5.15
C LYS A 9 -27.66 63.98 5.69
N ILE A 10 -26.99 63.19 4.84
CA ILE A 10 -25.74 63.40 4.04
C ILE A 10 -24.44 63.41 4.88
N ALA A 11 -23.66 62.33 4.76
CA ALA A 11 -22.25 62.30 4.35
C ALA A 11 -21.78 60.82 4.22
N VAL A 12 -21.65 60.32 2.98
CA VAL A 12 -20.97 59.04 2.68
C VAL A 12 -19.84 59.38 1.71
N SER A 13 -18.61 59.09 2.11
CA SER A 13 -17.42 59.19 1.27
C SER A 13 -17.39 58.01 0.31
N VAL A 14 -17.21 58.35 -0.97
CA VAL A 14 -16.92 57.46 -2.10
C VAL A 14 -15.52 56.89 -1.94
N PHE A 15 -15.32 55.57 -2.14
CA PHE A 15 -14.16 55.06 -2.88
C PHE A 15 -14.44 53.65 -3.45
N SER A 16 -14.47 53.62 -4.79
CA SER A 16 -14.13 52.54 -5.72
C SER A 16 -14.71 51.14 -5.52
N ALA A 17 -15.76 50.87 -6.29
CA ALA A 17 -15.99 49.55 -6.89
C ALA A 17 -14.83 49.26 -7.86
N ALA A 18 -13.88 48.44 -7.42
CA ALA A 18 -12.88 47.83 -8.28
C ALA A 18 -12.77 46.36 -7.89
N ILE A 19 -13.27 45.50 -8.79
CA ILE A 19 -12.71 44.20 -9.13
C ILE A 19 -12.47 43.28 -7.92
N PHE A 20 -13.55 42.63 -7.46
CA PHE A 20 -13.47 41.21 -7.13
C PHE A 20 -14.18 40.46 -8.24
N ALA A 21 -13.54 40.40 -9.41
CA ALA A 21 -13.57 39.15 -10.13
C ALA A 21 -12.77 38.21 -9.24
N VAL A 22 -13.47 37.54 -8.33
CA VAL A 22 -12.95 36.32 -7.71
C VAL A 22 -12.54 35.48 -8.90
N SER A 23 -11.23 35.29 -9.05
CA SER A 23 -10.70 34.23 -9.88
C SER A 23 -11.44 32.98 -9.42
N SER A 24 -12.43 32.55 -10.20
CA SER A 24 -12.98 31.21 -10.10
C SER A 24 -11.88 30.29 -10.58
N ILE A 25 -10.87 30.07 -9.72
CA ILE A 25 -10.12 28.83 -9.74
C ILE A 25 -11.21 27.79 -9.58
N SER A 26 -11.43 27.01 -10.62
CA SER A 26 -12.22 25.79 -10.54
C SER A 26 -11.65 25.00 -9.36
N CYS A 27 -12.37 24.96 -8.25
CA CYS A 27 -12.11 23.98 -7.21
C CYS A 27 -12.52 22.64 -7.82
N VAL A 28 -11.59 22.03 -8.55
CA VAL A 28 -11.68 20.63 -8.94
C VAL A 28 -11.77 19.87 -7.63
N SER A 29 -12.84 19.10 -7.44
CA SER A 29 -12.98 18.31 -6.22
C SER A 29 -11.87 17.26 -6.16
N ALA A 30 -11.47 16.81 -4.97
CA ALA A 30 -10.50 15.71 -4.85
C ALA A 30 -10.94 14.47 -5.66
N GLU A 31 -12.25 14.25 -5.75
CA GLU A 31 -12.85 13.20 -6.58
C GLU A 31 -12.65 13.43 -8.08
N ASP A 32 -12.87 14.63 -8.59
CA ASP A 32 -12.62 14.95 -10.00
C ASP A 32 -11.13 14.79 -10.36
N SER A 33 -10.22 15.18 -9.45
CA SER A 33 -8.78 14.99 -9.63
C SER A 33 -8.41 13.50 -9.70
N ILE A 34 -8.97 12.68 -8.82
CA ILE A 34 -8.76 11.22 -8.83
C ILE A 34 -9.27 10.61 -10.12
N ASN A 35 -10.51 10.91 -10.52
CA ASN A 35 -11.10 10.34 -11.73
C ASN A 35 -10.31 10.75 -12.98
N SER A 36 -9.90 12.02 -13.07
CA SER A 36 -9.10 12.50 -14.20
C SER A 36 -7.72 11.85 -14.25
N PHE A 37 -7.08 11.63 -13.09
CA PHE A 37 -5.78 10.98 -13.03
C PHE A 37 -5.90 9.47 -13.29
N TYR A 38 -6.98 8.82 -12.85
CA TYR A 38 -7.26 7.42 -13.14
C TYR A 38 -7.40 7.13 -14.64
N GLU A 39 -8.19 7.93 -15.37
CA GLU A 39 -8.33 7.74 -16.82
C GLU A 39 -6.99 7.88 -17.53
N LYS A 40 -6.17 8.83 -17.09
CA LYS A 40 -4.81 9.00 -17.61
C LYS A 40 -3.89 7.82 -17.29
N TRP A 41 -3.90 7.36 -16.05
CA TRP A 41 -3.15 6.19 -15.61
C TRP A 41 -3.56 4.95 -16.41
N LYS A 42 -4.87 4.75 -16.61
CA LYS A 42 -5.42 3.66 -17.42
C LYS A 42 -4.95 3.73 -18.87
N ASP A 43 -5.02 4.90 -19.49
CA ASP A 43 -4.55 5.11 -20.87
C ASP A 43 -3.04 4.86 -21.03
N ASN A 44 -2.24 5.18 -20.02
CA ASN A 44 -0.78 5.05 -20.07
C ASN A 44 -0.29 3.62 -19.80
N TYR A 45 -0.90 2.92 -18.84
CA TYR A 45 -0.32 1.71 -18.26
C TYR A 45 -1.18 0.46 -18.42
N VAL A 46 -2.50 0.56 -18.61
CA VAL A 46 -3.33 -0.65 -18.72
C VAL A 46 -3.26 -1.19 -20.14
N VAL A 47 -2.78 -2.42 -20.27
CA VAL A 47 -2.64 -3.10 -21.55
C VAL A 47 -3.43 -4.41 -21.54
N ARG A 48 -4.15 -4.66 -22.64
CA ARG A 48 -4.82 -5.93 -22.88
C ARG A 48 -3.81 -6.94 -23.43
N ASP A 49 -3.80 -8.16 -22.90
CA ASP A 49 -3.11 -9.26 -23.55
C ASP A 49 -3.81 -9.63 -24.87
N THR A 50 -3.09 -9.50 -25.97
CA THR A 50 -3.61 -9.75 -27.32
C THR A 50 -3.30 -11.16 -27.84
N TYR A 51 -2.50 -11.95 -27.11
CA TYR A 51 -2.22 -13.34 -27.44
C TYR A 51 -3.34 -14.28 -26.96
N VAL A 52 -4.07 -13.88 -25.92
CA VAL A 52 -5.30 -14.55 -25.44
C VAL A 52 -6.52 -13.99 -26.19
N THR A 53 -7.37 -14.87 -26.75
CA THR A 53 -8.46 -14.47 -27.66
C THR A 53 -9.85 -14.96 -27.25
N ASP A 54 -9.92 -15.89 -26.31
CA ASP A 54 -11.14 -16.49 -25.79
C ASP A 54 -11.68 -15.80 -24.52
N GLU A 55 -10.87 -14.95 -23.87
CA GLU A 55 -11.26 -14.10 -22.76
C GLU A 55 -10.43 -12.80 -22.71
N ASP A 56 -10.96 -11.77 -22.06
CA ASP A 56 -10.23 -10.51 -21.87
C ASP A 56 -9.30 -10.62 -20.65
N GLN A 57 -8.00 -10.43 -20.87
CA GLN A 57 -6.98 -10.34 -19.82
C GLN A 57 -6.26 -9.00 -19.92
N TYR A 58 -5.97 -8.38 -18.79
CA TYR A 58 -5.29 -7.08 -18.72
C TYR A 58 -4.15 -7.13 -17.70
N TYR A 59 -3.11 -6.34 -17.96
CA TYR A 59 -1.98 -6.17 -17.05
C TYR A 59 -1.55 -4.70 -17.00
N VAL A 60 -0.72 -4.35 -16.01
CA VAL A 60 -0.12 -3.01 -15.89
C VAL A 60 1.26 -3.00 -16.52
N TRP A 61 1.42 -2.25 -17.60
CA TRP A 61 2.66 -2.14 -18.36
C TRP A 61 3.67 -1.23 -17.65
N TYR A 62 4.62 -1.87 -16.96
CA TYR A 62 5.56 -1.17 -16.07
C TYR A 62 6.85 -0.72 -16.76
N SER A 63 7.29 -1.44 -17.78
CA SER A 63 8.67 -1.39 -18.26
C SER A 63 8.96 -0.24 -19.21
N GLY A 64 7.95 0.32 -19.87
CA GLY A 64 8.15 1.22 -21.00
C GLY A 64 8.72 0.53 -22.25
N GLU A 65 8.91 -0.78 -22.23
CA GLU A 65 9.47 -1.58 -23.34
C GLU A 65 8.39 -2.33 -24.13
N LYS A 66 8.64 -2.53 -25.43
CA LYS A 66 7.76 -3.32 -26.31
C LYS A 66 8.60 -4.23 -27.18
N TYR A 67 8.09 -5.44 -27.41
CA TYR A 67 8.77 -6.40 -28.27
C TYR A 67 8.94 -5.80 -29.67
N ASN A 68 10.17 -5.81 -30.18
CA ASN A 68 10.55 -5.07 -31.38
C ASN A 68 10.92 -5.99 -32.58
N ASN A 69 10.58 -7.28 -32.51
CA ASN A 69 10.94 -8.33 -33.48
C ASN A 69 12.44 -8.63 -33.62
N ASP A 70 13.25 -8.40 -32.58
CA ASP A 70 14.66 -8.78 -32.52
C ASP A 70 14.91 -10.19 -31.94
N ASN A 71 13.84 -10.96 -31.69
CA ASN A 71 13.85 -12.26 -31.04
C ASN A 71 14.41 -12.25 -29.60
N GLN A 72 14.43 -11.09 -28.93
CA GLN A 72 14.67 -10.99 -27.49
C GLN A 72 13.35 -10.66 -26.82
N SER A 73 13.00 -11.41 -25.79
CA SER A 73 11.83 -11.10 -24.99
C SER A 73 12.07 -9.83 -24.17
N VAL A 74 11.01 -9.05 -23.94
CA VAL A 74 11.07 -7.81 -23.14
C VAL A 74 10.13 -7.88 -21.96
N ALA A 75 10.59 -7.42 -20.80
CA ALA A 75 9.75 -7.39 -19.61
C ALA A 75 8.57 -6.46 -19.88
N VAL A 76 7.35 -6.89 -19.55
CA VAL A 76 6.14 -6.08 -19.77
C VAL A 76 5.43 -5.73 -18.49
N THR A 77 5.47 -6.59 -17.48
CA THR A 77 4.85 -6.35 -16.17
C THR A 77 5.57 -7.14 -15.09
N VAL A 78 5.26 -6.79 -13.85
CA VAL A 78 5.67 -7.47 -12.62
C VAL A 78 4.46 -7.63 -11.72
N SER A 79 4.48 -8.62 -10.82
CA SER A 79 3.36 -8.87 -9.89
C SER A 79 3.05 -7.65 -9.01
N GLU A 80 4.06 -6.83 -8.69
CA GLU A 80 3.89 -5.54 -8.01
C GLU A 80 2.94 -4.61 -8.79
N ALA A 81 3.26 -4.33 -10.05
CA ALA A 81 2.45 -3.50 -10.94
C ALA A 81 1.04 -4.05 -11.08
N HIS A 82 0.92 -5.37 -11.15
CA HIS A 82 -0.34 -6.05 -11.26
C HIS A 82 -1.20 -5.91 -10.00
N GLY A 83 -0.62 -6.11 -8.82
CA GLY A 83 -1.26 -5.88 -7.53
C GLY A 83 -1.75 -4.45 -7.37
N TYR A 84 -0.94 -3.47 -7.77
CA TYR A 84 -1.33 -2.06 -7.80
C TYR A 84 -2.54 -1.80 -8.70
N GLY A 85 -2.54 -2.36 -9.92
CA GLY A 85 -3.67 -2.24 -10.85
C GLY A 85 -4.95 -2.82 -10.29
N MET A 86 -4.88 -4.00 -9.64
CA MET A 86 -6.04 -4.62 -9.01
C MET A 86 -6.56 -3.79 -7.82
N LEU A 87 -5.68 -3.23 -6.98
CA LEU A 87 -6.10 -2.31 -5.90
C LEU A 87 -6.81 -1.07 -6.43
N ILE A 88 -6.24 -0.42 -7.45
CA ILE A 88 -6.79 0.81 -8.05
C ILE A 88 -8.18 0.52 -8.61
N THR A 89 -8.31 -0.53 -9.42
CA THR A 89 -9.57 -0.88 -10.10
C THR A 89 -10.65 -1.31 -9.13
N ALA A 90 -10.30 -2.03 -8.05
CA ALA A 90 -11.25 -2.38 -7.00
C ALA A 90 -11.74 -1.15 -6.21
N CYS A 91 -10.85 -0.23 -5.84
CA CYS A 91 -11.24 0.99 -5.12
C CYS A 91 -12.07 1.97 -5.94
N LEU A 92 -11.92 1.95 -7.27
CA LEU A 92 -12.61 2.84 -8.20
C LEU A 92 -13.80 2.20 -8.92
N ASP A 93 -14.26 1.03 -8.47
CA ASP A 93 -15.44 0.35 -9.00
C ASP A 93 -15.34 0.00 -10.51
N ASP A 94 -14.14 -0.31 -11.02
CA ASP A 94 -13.90 -0.73 -12.41
C ASP A 94 -13.87 -2.26 -12.54
N LYS A 95 -15.04 -2.89 -12.34
CA LYS A 95 -15.20 -4.34 -12.24
C LYS A 95 -14.72 -5.11 -13.49
N GLU A 96 -15.02 -4.60 -14.68
CA GLU A 96 -14.68 -5.29 -15.93
C GLU A 96 -13.16 -5.39 -16.09
N LEU A 97 -12.45 -4.30 -15.79
CA LEU A 97 -10.99 -4.29 -15.81
C LEU A 97 -10.41 -5.16 -14.70
N PHE A 98 -10.94 -5.07 -13.47
CA PHE A 98 -10.52 -5.90 -12.35
C PHE A 98 -10.63 -7.39 -12.66
N ASP A 99 -11.78 -7.84 -13.19
CA ASP A 99 -12.00 -9.25 -13.52
C ASP A 99 -11.03 -9.74 -14.60
N GLY A 100 -10.66 -8.88 -15.55
CA GLY A 100 -9.66 -9.22 -16.56
C GLY A 100 -8.22 -9.22 -16.03
N MET A 101 -7.91 -8.36 -15.06
CA MET A 101 -6.64 -8.44 -14.32
C MET A 101 -6.57 -9.70 -13.46
N TYR A 102 -7.68 -10.11 -12.82
CA TYR A 102 -7.74 -11.39 -12.10
C TYR A 102 -7.45 -12.57 -13.03
N ARG A 103 -8.08 -12.61 -14.22
CA ARG A 103 -7.83 -13.69 -15.20
C ARG A 103 -6.36 -13.72 -15.66
N TYR A 104 -5.76 -12.56 -15.89
CA TYR A 104 -4.33 -12.44 -16.19
C TYR A 104 -3.48 -13.05 -15.07
N TYR A 105 -3.73 -12.66 -13.81
CA TYR A 105 -3.03 -13.20 -12.65
C TYR A 105 -3.17 -14.73 -12.57
N LYS A 106 -4.37 -15.29 -12.77
CA LYS A 106 -4.58 -16.75 -12.77
C LYS A 106 -3.89 -17.48 -13.92
N ALA A 107 -3.56 -16.79 -15.01
CA ALA A 107 -2.79 -17.36 -16.13
C ALA A 107 -1.27 -17.38 -15.86
N HIS A 108 -0.80 -16.60 -14.89
CA HIS A 108 0.61 -16.33 -14.63
C HIS A 108 1.00 -16.62 -13.17
N THR A 109 0.66 -17.81 -12.68
CA THR A 109 0.94 -18.21 -11.29
C THR A 109 2.37 -18.72 -11.10
N SER A 110 2.88 -18.62 -9.88
CA SER A 110 4.15 -19.21 -9.47
C SER A 110 4.16 -20.74 -9.57
N ASP A 111 5.34 -21.31 -9.81
CA ASP A 111 5.65 -22.75 -9.79
C ASP A 111 5.69 -23.32 -8.36
N ILE A 112 5.80 -22.48 -7.32
CA ILE A 112 5.94 -22.87 -5.91
C ILE A 112 4.60 -22.73 -5.18
N GLY A 113 4.06 -21.50 -5.12
CA GLY A 113 2.72 -21.22 -4.62
C GLY A 113 1.71 -21.15 -5.77
N SER A 114 0.82 -22.14 -5.88
CA SER A 114 -0.14 -22.21 -7.00
C SER A 114 -1.18 -21.08 -7.02
N ASN A 115 -1.30 -20.32 -5.93
CA ASN A 115 -2.10 -19.10 -5.87
C ASN A 115 -1.24 -17.83 -5.74
N LEU A 116 0.08 -17.94 -5.81
CA LEU A 116 0.98 -16.78 -5.91
C LEU A 116 1.20 -16.45 -7.38
N MET A 117 1.55 -15.21 -7.68
CA MET A 117 1.81 -14.74 -9.03
C MET A 117 3.30 -14.85 -9.37
N SER A 118 3.63 -15.31 -10.57
CA SER A 118 4.97 -15.19 -11.13
C SER A 118 5.38 -13.72 -11.14
N TRP A 119 6.54 -13.40 -10.56
CA TRP A 119 6.90 -12.01 -10.27
C TRP A 119 7.11 -11.13 -11.50
N GLN A 120 7.42 -11.71 -12.67
CA GLN A 120 7.69 -10.97 -13.90
C GLN A 120 7.23 -11.71 -15.15
N GLN A 121 6.58 -10.96 -16.06
CA GLN A 121 6.14 -11.46 -17.35
C GLN A 121 6.91 -10.85 -18.53
N CYS A 122 7.23 -11.77 -19.42
CA CYS A 122 7.82 -11.79 -20.75
C CYS A 122 7.00 -11.51 -22.01
N ASP A 123 7.15 -10.45 -22.81
CA ASP A 123 6.67 -10.52 -24.22
C ASP A 123 7.75 -11.08 -25.13
N ASN A 124 7.56 -12.28 -25.66
CA ASN A 124 8.48 -12.93 -26.61
C ASN A 124 8.08 -12.77 -28.10
N GLY A 125 7.04 -11.98 -28.39
CA GLY A 125 6.48 -11.77 -29.72
C GLY A 125 5.42 -12.79 -30.15
N THR A 126 5.16 -13.82 -29.33
CA THR A 126 4.17 -14.88 -29.62
C THR A 126 3.26 -15.21 -28.44
N ALA A 127 3.70 -14.92 -27.22
CA ALA A 127 2.96 -15.09 -25.99
C ALA A 127 3.57 -14.22 -24.89
N LEU A 128 2.80 -13.98 -23.84
CA LEU A 128 3.35 -13.57 -22.56
C LEU A 128 3.83 -14.80 -21.80
N ILE A 129 5.09 -14.79 -21.35
CA ILE A 129 5.75 -15.94 -20.70
C ILE A 129 6.23 -15.58 -19.29
N ASP A 130 6.21 -16.57 -18.41
CA ASP A 130 6.65 -16.47 -17.02
C ASP A 130 8.12 -16.89 -16.83
N GLY A 131 8.64 -16.59 -15.64
CA GLY A 131 9.91 -17.10 -15.14
C GLY A 131 11.12 -16.32 -15.65
N ALA A 132 11.46 -15.25 -14.93
CA ALA A 132 12.67 -14.49 -15.20
C ALA A 132 13.91 -15.21 -14.66
N SER A 133 15.05 -15.10 -15.37
CA SER A 133 16.35 -15.55 -14.86
C SER A 133 17.36 -14.42 -14.94
N ASP A 134 17.69 -13.82 -13.79
CA ASP A 134 18.75 -12.80 -13.69
C ASP A 134 18.59 -11.63 -14.70
N GLY A 135 17.36 -11.11 -14.81
CA GLY A 135 17.03 -10.01 -15.73
C GLY A 135 17.10 -10.35 -17.23
N SER A 136 17.29 -11.62 -17.60
CA SER A 136 17.23 -12.11 -18.97
C SER A 136 16.24 -13.27 -19.09
N MET A 137 15.37 -13.27 -20.10
CA MET A 137 14.22 -14.18 -20.13
C MET A 137 14.33 -15.19 -21.28
N GLN A 138 14.46 -16.47 -20.94
CA GLN A 138 14.37 -17.62 -21.85
C GLN A 138 13.28 -18.63 -21.40
N GLY A 139 12.37 -18.23 -20.51
CA GLY A 139 11.49 -19.15 -19.78
C GLY A 139 12.28 -19.86 -18.68
N GLY A 140 12.20 -19.32 -17.46
CA GLY A 140 12.85 -19.82 -16.24
C GLY A 140 11.84 -20.33 -15.22
N SER A 141 12.27 -20.52 -13.98
CA SER A 141 11.38 -20.82 -12.84
C SER A 141 10.52 -19.60 -12.53
N ALA A 142 9.21 -19.82 -12.43
CA ALA A 142 8.24 -18.79 -12.10
C ALA A 142 8.11 -18.67 -10.58
N ASP A 143 8.96 -17.84 -9.97
CA ASP A 143 8.91 -17.55 -8.53
C ASP A 143 8.07 -16.29 -8.28
N SER A 144 7.63 -16.08 -7.03
CA SER A 144 6.79 -14.94 -6.64
C SER A 144 7.56 -13.78 -6.01
N ALA A 145 6.84 -12.68 -5.78
CA ALA A 145 7.28 -11.54 -4.99
C ALA A 145 6.17 -11.11 -4.03
N THR A 146 6.49 -11.10 -2.73
CA THR A 146 5.51 -11.03 -1.63
C THR A 146 4.63 -9.79 -1.66
N ASP A 147 5.17 -8.63 -2.05
CA ASP A 147 4.41 -7.38 -2.11
C ASP A 147 3.30 -7.42 -3.17
N GLY A 148 3.61 -7.96 -4.35
CA GLY A 148 2.62 -8.18 -5.41
C GLY A 148 1.50 -9.11 -4.95
N ASP A 149 1.84 -10.23 -4.32
CA ASP A 149 0.85 -11.19 -3.84
C ASP A 149 -0.01 -10.64 -2.69
N MET A 150 0.59 -9.88 -1.77
CA MET A 150 -0.15 -9.20 -0.71
C MET A 150 -1.18 -8.20 -1.25
N ASP A 151 -0.83 -7.43 -2.27
CA ASP A 151 -1.75 -6.48 -2.90
C ASP A 151 -2.83 -7.18 -3.74
N ILE A 152 -2.49 -8.25 -4.46
CA ILE A 152 -3.49 -9.08 -5.16
C ILE A 152 -4.49 -9.66 -4.16
N ALA A 153 -4.00 -10.25 -3.06
CA ALA A 153 -4.83 -10.80 -1.99
C ALA A 153 -5.78 -9.76 -1.40
N TYR A 154 -5.27 -8.59 -1.05
CA TYR A 154 -6.07 -7.52 -0.45
C TYR A 154 -7.08 -6.92 -1.45
N SER A 155 -6.69 -6.76 -2.72
CA SER A 155 -7.58 -6.27 -3.77
C SER A 155 -8.79 -7.18 -4.00
N LEU A 156 -8.62 -8.51 -3.88
CA LEU A 156 -9.72 -9.48 -3.95
C LEU A 156 -10.67 -9.35 -2.75
N LEU A 157 -10.17 -8.97 -1.56
CA LEU A 157 -11.03 -8.65 -0.42
C LEU A 157 -11.81 -7.34 -0.60
N ILE A 158 -11.19 -6.34 -1.24
CA ILE A 158 -11.90 -5.12 -1.65
C ILE A 158 -12.99 -5.49 -2.67
N ALA A 159 -12.67 -6.30 -3.68
CA ALA A 159 -13.63 -6.76 -4.68
C ALA A 159 -14.83 -7.52 -4.07
N ASP A 160 -14.60 -8.37 -3.07
CA ASP A 160 -15.68 -9.01 -2.30
C ASP A 160 -16.55 -7.95 -1.58
N SER A 161 -15.93 -6.92 -1.00
CA SER A 161 -16.65 -5.86 -0.30
C SER A 161 -17.49 -4.98 -1.24
N VAL A 162 -16.99 -4.72 -2.46
CA VAL A 162 -17.65 -3.86 -3.45
C VAL A 162 -18.71 -4.61 -4.26
N TRP A 163 -18.38 -5.81 -4.76
CA TRP A 163 -19.20 -6.54 -5.73
C TRP A 163 -19.80 -7.84 -5.19
N GLY A 164 -19.31 -8.36 -4.06
CA GLY A 164 -19.69 -9.66 -3.52
C GLY A 164 -19.13 -10.86 -4.32
N SER A 165 -19.20 -12.05 -3.73
CA SER A 165 -18.58 -13.28 -4.27
C SER A 165 -19.56 -14.30 -4.85
N ASP A 166 -20.78 -13.89 -5.20
CA ASP A 166 -21.83 -14.77 -5.78
C ASP A 166 -21.79 -14.83 -7.33
N GLY A 167 -20.86 -14.10 -7.96
CA GLY A 167 -20.68 -14.04 -9.42
C GLY A 167 -19.77 -15.13 -9.98
N ASP A 168 -19.25 -14.89 -11.19
CA ASP A 168 -18.36 -15.83 -11.90
C ASP A 168 -17.02 -16.03 -11.18
N ILE A 169 -16.55 -15.00 -10.46
CA ILE A 169 -15.35 -15.05 -9.63
C ILE A 169 -15.80 -14.98 -8.17
N SER A 170 -15.39 -15.96 -7.37
CA SER A 170 -15.60 -15.94 -5.93
C SER A 170 -14.45 -15.21 -5.25
N TYR A 171 -14.47 -13.87 -5.29
CA TYR A 171 -13.34 -13.04 -4.85
C TYR A 171 -12.84 -13.38 -3.45
N LYS A 172 -13.76 -13.61 -2.50
CA LYS A 172 -13.41 -14.01 -1.13
C LYS A 172 -12.69 -15.35 -1.08
N SER A 173 -13.15 -16.33 -1.84
CA SER A 173 -12.51 -17.64 -1.87
C SER A 173 -11.12 -17.56 -2.48
N GLU A 174 -10.96 -16.80 -3.56
CA GLU A 174 -9.67 -16.59 -4.21
C GLU A 174 -8.71 -15.81 -3.30
N ALA A 175 -9.20 -14.77 -2.62
CA ALA A 175 -8.43 -14.03 -1.61
C ALA A 175 -7.91 -14.96 -0.50
N VAL A 176 -8.77 -15.80 0.07
CA VAL A 176 -8.38 -16.76 1.11
C VAL A 176 -7.35 -17.77 0.57
N ASN A 177 -7.46 -18.20 -0.68
CA ASN A 177 -6.49 -19.12 -1.29
C ASN A 177 -5.09 -18.48 -1.38
N ILE A 178 -4.97 -17.26 -1.91
CA ILE A 178 -3.69 -16.56 -2.00
C ILE A 178 -3.14 -16.24 -0.61
N ILE A 179 -3.95 -15.74 0.33
CA ILE A 179 -3.51 -15.46 1.72
C ILE A 179 -2.92 -16.72 2.38
N ASN A 180 -3.54 -17.89 2.18
CA ASN A 180 -3.02 -19.14 2.72
C ASN A 180 -1.68 -19.53 2.09
N ASP A 181 -1.49 -19.29 0.79
CA ASP A 181 -0.21 -19.55 0.12
C ASP A 181 0.88 -18.55 0.56
N ILE A 182 0.56 -17.26 0.76
CA ILE A 182 1.51 -16.27 1.33
C ILE A 182 1.96 -16.74 2.72
N MET A 183 1.04 -17.07 3.63
CA MET A 183 1.38 -17.60 4.96
C MET A 183 2.22 -18.88 4.88
N LYS A 184 2.00 -19.71 3.87
CA LYS A 184 2.74 -20.97 3.70
C LYS A 184 4.16 -20.73 3.18
N TYR A 185 4.30 -19.97 2.10
CA TYR A 185 5.50 -19.90 1.29
C TYR A 185 6.28 -18.59 1.42
N GLU A 186 5.65 -17.51 1.85
CA GLU A 186 6.28 -16.16 1.93
C GLU A 186 6.38 -15.65 3.36
N VAL A 187 6.08 -16.48 4.35
CA VAL A 187 6.28 -16.16 5.78
C VAL A 187 7.32 -17.09 6.38
N ASN A 188 8.40 -16.49 6.89
CA ASN A 188 9.36 -17.16 7.75
C ASN A 188 8.70 -17.39 9.12
N LYS A 189 8.50 -18.66 9.49
CA LYS A 189 7.79 -19.05 10.72
C LYS A 189 8.70 -19.17 11.96
N THR A 190 10.00 -18.94 11.79
CA THR A 190 10.97 -18.84 12.88
C THR A 190 11.01 -17.41 13.42
N ASP A 191 11.07 -16.45 12.50
CA ASP A 191 11.19 -15.04 12.82
C ASP A 191 9.86 -14.28 12.74
N TRP A 192 8.82 -14.92 12.19
CA TRP A 192 7.52 -14.31 11.88
C TRP A 192 7.68 -13.02 11.06
N ILE A 193 8.44 -13.09 9.97
CA ILE A 193 8.59 -11.99 9.02
C ILE A 193 8.12 -12.42 7.65
N LEU A 194 7.73 -11.45 6.84
CA LEU A 194 7.57 -11.64 5.40
C LEU A 194 8.94 -11.93 4.77
N GLN A 195 8.96 -12.90 3.86
CA GLN A 195 10.11 -13.20 3.03
C GLN A 195 10.03 -12.36 1.75
N LEU A 196 11.09 -12.37 0.94
CA LEU A 196 11.18 -11.57 -0.29
C LEU A 196 10.32 -12.11 -1.45
N GLY A 197 9.91 -13.38 -1.34
CA GLY A 197 9.10 -14.12 -2.30
C GLY A 197 9.14 -15.61 -1.94
N ASP A 198 8.34 -16.43 -2.62
CA ASP A 198 8.21 -17.86 -2.31
C ASP A 198 9.46 -18.69 -2.59
N TRP A 199 10.38 -18.19 -3.41
CA TRP A 199 11.69 -18.80 -3.66
C TRP A 199 12.55 -18.91 -2.39
N VAL A 200 12.31 -18.05 -1.38
CA VAL A 200 12.98 -18.11 -0.08
C VAL A 200 12.45 -19.26 0.79
N TYR A 201 11.29 -19.82 0.49
CA TYR A 201 10.70 -20.94 1.25
C TYR A 201 11.63 -22.15 1.37
N TYR A 202 12.45 -22.39 0.34
CA TYR A 202 13.38 -23.52 0.30
C TYR A 202 14.79 -23.17 0.80
N CYS A 203 15.05 -21.93 1.19
CA CYS A 203 16.33 -21.53 1.76
C CYS A 203 16.58 -22.23 3.11
N ASP A 204 17.80 -22.73 3.30
CA ASP A 204 18.26 -23.21 4.60
C ASP A 204 18.39 -22.05 5.60
N GLU A 205 18.28 -22.33 6.90
CA GLU A 205 18.41 -21.32 7.98
C GLU A 205 19.75 -20.55 7.97
N ASN A 206 20.77 -21.08 7.30
CA ASN A 206 22.09 -20.47 7.16
C ASN A 206 22.24 -19.66 5.86
N ASP A 207 21.22 -19.64 5.00
CA ASP A 207 21.20 -18.82 3.79
C ASP A 207 21.00 -17.34 4.16
N LYS A 208 21.66 -16.45 3.42
CA LYS A 208 21.57 -15.00 3.68
C LYS A 208 20.17 -14.43 3.47
N TYR A 209 19.31 -15.11 2.70
CA TYR A 209 17.94 -14.68 2.44
C TYR A 209 16.93 -15.21 3.46
N TYR A 210 17.29 -16.22 4.27
CA TYR A 210 16.34 -16.90 5.15
C TYR A 210 15.59 -15.95 6.09
N SER A 211 16.33 -15.04 6.75
CA SER A 211 15.81 -14.01 7.65
C SER A 211 15.80 -12.62 7.02
N ALA A 212 15.78 -12.54 5.68
CA ALA A 212 15.70 -11.27 4.98
C ALA A 212 14.24 -10.86 4.75
N THR A 213 13.96 -9.57 4.89
CA THR A 213 12.67 -8.95 4.58
C THR A 213 12.90 -7.61 3.89
N ARG A 214 11.92 -7.17 3.11
CA ARG A 214 11.93 -5.86 2.45
C ARG A 214 11.00 -4.90 3.19
N ALA A 215 11.46 -3.70 3.52
CA ALA A 215 10.68 -2.81 4.39
C ALA A 215 9.39 -2.31 3.74
N SER A 216 9.35 -2.19 2.41
CA SER A 216 8.14 -1.82 1.66
C SER A 216 7.01 -2.84 1.75
N ASP A 217 7.32 -4.07 2.14
CA ASP A 217 6.34 -5.16 2.28
C ASP A 217 5.64 -5.11 3.65
N PHE A 218 6.04 -4.17 4.51
CA PHE A 218 5.40 -3.89 5.80
C PHE A 218 4.05 -3.17 5.60
N ILE A 219 3.12 -3.84 4.92
CA ILE A 219 1.76 -3.37 4.64
C ILE A 219 0.88 -3.67 5.86
N MET A 220 1.16 -2.95 6.94
CA MET A 220 0.74 -3.32 8.30
C MET A 220 -0.76 -3.50 8.47
N GLN A 221 -1.58 -2.70 7.79
CA GLN A 221 -3.03 -2.81 7.86
C GLN A 221 -3.61 -4.11 7.26
N TYR A 222 -2.85 -4.83 6.42
CA TYR A 222 -3.35 -6.07 5.80
C TYR A 222 -3.33 -7.23 6.78
N MET A 223 -2.33 -7.34 7.65
CA MET A 223 -2.15 -8.52 8.50
C MET A 223 -3.35 -8.77 9.44
N PRO A 224 -3.92 -7.77 10.12
CA PRO A 224 -5.13 -7.98 10.92
C PRO A 224 -6.33 -8.43 10.08
N VAL A 225 -6.48 -7.92 8.85
CA VAL A 225 -7.54 -8.32 7.91
C VAL A 225 -7.34 -9.77 7.47
N PHE A 226 -6.11 -10.16 7.15
CA PHE A 226 -5.75 -11.53 6.78
C PHE A 226 -6.00 -12.52 7.91
N ALA A 227 -5.61 -12.15 9.15
CA ALA A 227 -5.91 -12.92 10.35
C ALA A 227 -7.42 -13.19 10.49
N GLU A 228 -8.23 -12.16 10.25
CA GLU A 228 -9.67 -12.25 10.45
C GLU A 228 -10.39 -13.05 9.37
N VAL A 229 -10.09 -12.80 8.09
CA VAL A 229 -10.78 -13.47 6.98
C VAL A 229 -10.45 -14.96 6.89
N THR A 230 -9.24 -15.34 7.33
CA THR A 230 -8.79 -16.75 7.35
C THR A 230 -9.04 -17.44 8.68
N GLY A 231 -9.18 -16.69 9.79
CA GLY A 231 -9.18 -17.23 11.15
C GLY A 231 -7.79 -17.71 11.61
N ASP A 232 -6.72 -17.23 11.00
CA ASP A 232 -5.34 -17.62 11.28
C ASP A 232 -4.57 -16.54 12.04
N ASP A 233 -4.49 -16.69 13.36
CA ASP A 233 -3.82 -15.73 14.25
C ASP A 233 -2.30 -15.63 14.00
N ARG A 234 -1.69 -16.51 13.19
CA ARG A 234 -0.26 -16.40 12.81
C ARG A 234 0.06 -15.08 12.11
N TRP A 235 -0.92 -14.48 11.43
CA TRP A 235 -0.76 -13.14 10.86
C TRP A 235 -0.50 -12.06 11.91
N LEU A 236 -1.00 -12.24 13.14
CA LEU A 236 -0.73 -11.32 14.24
C LEU A 236 0.68 -11.50 14.81
N GLU A 237 1.26 -12.71 14.73
CA GLU A 237 2.69 -12.91 15.04
C GLU A 237 3.56 -12.14 14.05
N VAL A 238 3.22 -12.20 12.76
CA VAL A 238 3.91 -11.43 11.72
C VAL A 238 3.79 -9.93 11.96
N TYR A 239 2.56 -9.46 12.20
CA TYR A 239 2.29 -8.05 12.52
C TYR A 239 3.13 -7.52 13.70
N ASN A 240 3.19 -8.28 14.79
CA ASN A 240 3.95 -7.88 15.98
C ASN A 240 5.46 -7.89 15.73
N SER A 241 6.00 -8.96 15.12
CA SER A 241 7.43 -9.05 14.81
C SER A 241 7.88 -7.95 13.85
N THR A 242 7.06 -7.62 12.85
CA THR A 242 7.33 -6.50 11.94
C THR A 242 7.35 -5.15 12.68
N TYR A 243 6.45 -4.92 13.65
CA TYR A 243 6.51 -3.69 14.46
C TYR A 243 7.74 -3.63 15.37
N ASP A 244 8.19 -4.76 15.93
CA ASP A 244 9.44 -4.80 16.71
C ASP A 244 10.64 -4.35 15.84
N ILE A 245 10.64 -4.73 14.55
CA ILE A 245 11.64 -4.27 13.58
C ILE A 245 11.48 -2.77 13.32
N ILE A 246 10.28 -2.30 12.98
CA ILE A 246 10.02 -0.88 12.69
C ILE A 246 10.46 0.00 13.88
N ASP A 247 10.03 -0.35 15.09
CA ASP A 247 10.33 0.41 16.31
C ASP A 247 11.84 0.44 16.60
N LYS A 248 12.55 -0.66 16.38
CA LYS A 248 14.01 -0.73 16.50
C LYS A 248 14.70 0.31 15.60
N PHE A 249 14.36 0.34 14.31
CA PHE A 249 14.97 1.28 13.36
C PHE A 249 14.59 2.73 13.65
N VAL A 250 13.31 2.98 14.01
CA VAL A 250 12.84 4.32 14.42
C VAL A 250 13.66 4.82 15.61
N ASP A 251 13.85 4.00 16.65
CA ASP A 251 14.59 4.38 17.86
C ASP A 251 16.09 4.53 17.63
N GLU A 252 16.67 3.69 16.77
CA GLU A 252 18.11 3.71 16.48
C GLU A 252 18.52 4.94 15.66
N TYR A 253 17.79 5.25 14.60
CA TYR A 253 18.17 6.32 13.66
C TYR A 253 17.49 7.66 13.91
N ASN A 254 16.32 7.68 14.57
CA ASN A 254 15.52 8.88 14.84
C ASN A 254 15.14 9.71 13.59
N THR A 255 15.20 9.11 12.40
CA THR A 255 14.74 9.68 11.14
C THR A 255 13.41 9.09 10.68
N GLY A 256 13.04 7.91 11.20
CA GLY A 256 11.91 7.13 10.69
C GLY A 256 12.17 6.48 9.33
N LEU A 257 13.36 6.62 8.77
CA LEU A 257 13.74 5.95 7.53
C LEU A 257 14.03 4.47 7.78
N LEU A 258 13.47 3.60 6.95
CA LEU A 258 13.78 2.17 6.92
C LEU A 258 14.63 1.85 5.68
N PRO A 259 15.52 0.85 5.74
CA PRO A 259 16.30 0.43 4.58
C PRO A 259 15.47 -0.43 3.64
N ASP A 260 15.84 -0.48 2.36
CA ASP A 260 15.18 -1.31 1.35
C ASP A 260 15.12 -2.78 1.80
N PHE A 261 16.25 -3.32 2.23
CA PHE A 261 16.35 -4.68 2.77
C PHE A 261 16.86 -4.70 4.20
N ILE A 262 16.26 -5.59 4.99
CA ILE A 262 16.59 -5.84 6.39
C ILE A 262 16.99 -7.32 6.52
N ILE A 263 18.10 -7.59 7.20
CA ILE A 263 18.63 -8.93 7.46
C ILE A 263 18.93 -9.12 8.93
N LYS A 264 19.15 -10.37 9.37
CA LYS A 264 19.76 -10.63 10.68
C LYS A 264 21.28 -10.66 10.60
N ASP A 265 21.94 -9.94 11.50
CA ASP A 265 23.39 -10.00 11.64
C ASP A 265 23.84 -11.25 12.43
N SER A 266 25.16 -11.39 12.61
CA SER A 266 25.74 -12.53 13.36
C SER A 266 25.35 -12.59 14.85
N SER A 267 24.80 -11.50 15.41
CA SER A 267 24.28 -11.48 16.77
C SER A 267 22.81 -11.87 16.86
N GLY A 268 22.14 -12.02 15.71
CA GLY A 268 20.72 -12.35 15.59
C GLY A 268 19.81 -11.13 15.56
N GLU A 269 20.37 -9.92 15.49
CA GLU A 269 19.63 -8.66 15.47
C GLU A 269 19.32 -8.23 14.03
N PHE A 270 18.12 -7.68 13.83
CA PHE A 270 17.75 -7.11 12.54
C PHE A 270 18.52 -5.81 12.25
N THR A 271 19.14 -5.72 11.09
CA THR A 271 19.96 -4.59 10.64
C THR A 271 19.72 -4.33 9.15
N ALA A 272 20.10 -3.14 8.68
CA ALA A 272 20.13 -2.85 7.25
C ALA A 272 21.03 -3.85 6.50
N ALA A 273 20.57 -4.29 5.33
CA ALA A 273 21.35 -5.14 4.45
C ALA A 273 22.62 -4.43 3.96
N PRO A 274 23.70 -5.16 3.62
CA PRO A 274 24.83 -4.57 2.93
C PRO A 274 24.45 -4.13 1.51
N GLU A 275 25.23 -3.21 0.94
CA GLU A 275 25.13 -2.87 -0.49
C GLU A 275 25.19 -4.12 -1.37
N TYR A 276 24.38 -4.17 -2.43
CA TYR A 276 24.27 -5.29 -3.37
C TYR A 276 23.93 -6.62 -2.70
N PHE A 277 23.11 -6.58 -1.65
CA PHE A 277 22.55 -7.76 -1.02
C PHE A 277 21.66 -8.54 -2.01
N LEU A 278 20.80 -7.81 -2.73
CA LEU A 278 19.92 -8.33 -3.76
C LEU A 278 19.88 -7.45 -5.01
N GLU A 279 19.67 -6.14 -4.88
CA GLU A 279 19.35 -5.28 -6.03
C GLU A 279 20.52 -4.37 -6.40
N ASP A 280 20.90 -3.43 -5.53
CA ASP A 280 21.92 -2.44 -5.85
C ASP A 280 22.67 -1.84 -4.64
N LYS A 281 23.45 -0.78 -4.88
CA LYS A 281 24.25 -0.07 -3.87
C LYS A 281 23.41 0.49 -2.71
N THR A 282 22.11 0.66 -2.89
CA THR A 282 21.19 1.32 -1.96
C THR A 282 20.38 0.35 -1.10
N ASP A 283 20.59 -0.97 -1.22
CA ASP A 283 19.87 -2.01 -0.46
C ASP A 283 19.79 -1.77 1.06
N GLY A 284 20.81 -1.14 1.65
CA GLY A 284 20.86 -0.80 3.09
C GLY A 284 20.40 0.63 3.43
N SER A 285 19.85 1.36 2.47
CA SER A 285 19.41 2.76 2.58
C SER A 285 17.91 2.87 2.31
N TYR A 286 17.32 4.03 2.61
CA TYR A 286 15.96 4.36 2.18
C TYR A 286 16.01 4.67 0.68
N GLY A 287 15.70 3.67 -0.14
CA GLY A 287 15.78 3.71 -1.60
C GLY A 287 14.42 3.56 -2.27
N TYR A 288 14.42 3.07 -3.51
CA TYR A 288 13.23 2.95 -4.35
C TYR A 288 12.24 1.90 -3.83
N ASN A 289 12.68 0.93 -3.03
CA ASN A 289 11.71 0.08 -2.33
C ASN A 289 11.08 0.85 -1.16
N SER A 290 11.92 1.36 -0.26
CA SER A 290 11.47 1.97 1.00
C SER A 290 10.70 3.26 0.85
N CYS A 291 10.74 3.92 -0.31
CA CYS A 291 9.92 5.08 -0.60
C CYS A 291 8.42 4.83 -0.34
N ARG A 292 7.96 3.57 -0.43
CA ARG A 292 6.58 3.16 -0.15
C ARG A 292 6.23 3.08 1.34
N THR A 293 7.21 2.98 2.24
CA THR A 293 6.98 2.78 3.69
C THR A 293 6.13 3.86 4.38
N PRO A 294 6.21 5.16 4.03
CA PRO A 294 5.34 6.19 4.62
C PRO A 294 3.86 5.95 4.31
N TRP A 295 3.57 5.41 3.11
CA TRP A 295 2.23 4.98 2.72
C TRP A 295 1.83 3.69 3.45
N ARG A 296 2.62 2.62 3.30
CA ARG A 296 2.26 1.27 3.80
C ARG A 296 2.07 1.20 5.31
N ILE A 297 2.97 1.84 6.07
CA ILE A 297 2.89 1.88 7.54
C ILE A 297 1.92 2.97 7.99
N GLY A 298 1.87 4.11 7.30
CA GLY A 298 0.97 5.22 7.61
C GLY A 298 -0.51 4.84 7.52
N MET A 299 -0.87 3.93 6.61
CA MET A 299 -2.23 3.39 6.52
C MET A 299 -2.70 2.70 7.81
N ASP A 300 -1.83 1.99 8.53
CA ASP A 300 -2.21 1.33 9.77
C ASP A 300 -2.44 2.31 10.93
N CYS A 301 -1.77 3.46 10.90
CA CYS A 301 -2.13 4.57 11.78
C CYS A 301 -3.56 5.07 11.49
N ILE A 302 -3.90 5.27 10.20
CA ILE A 302 -5.22 5.80 9.82
C ILE A 302 -6.34 4.80 10.13
N VAL A 303 -6.14 3.53 9.80
CA VAL A 303 -7.18 2.50 9.86
C VAL A 303 -7.29 1.86 11.25
N ASN A 304 -6.17 1.59 11.91
CA ASN A 304 -6.14 0.87 13.18
C ASN A 304 -5.73 1.74 14.36
N ASN A 305 -5.38 3.02 14.14
CA ASN A 305 -4.87 3.91 15.19
C ASN A 305 -3.68 3.30 15.94
N ASN A 306 -2.83 2.55 15.23
CA ASN A 306 -1.70 1.85 15.82
C ASN A 306 -0.67 2.88 16.38
N PRO A 307 -0.28 2.79 17.66
CA PRO A 307 0.64 3.74 18.27
C PRO A 307 2.07 3.72 17.68
N SER A 308 2.59 2.55 17.30
CA SER A 308 3.91 2.42 16.67
C SER A 308 3.89 2.98 15.24
N ALA A 309 2.80 2.77 14.48
CA ALA A 309 2.59 3.45 13.20
C ALA A 309 2.56 4.98 13.36
N LYS A 310 1.84 5.47 14.37
CA LYS A 310 1.79 6.90 14.67
C LYS A 310 3.19 7.44 15.00
N LYS A 311 3.94 6.78 15.89
CA LYS A 311 5.33 7.15 16.23
C LYS A 311 6.23 7.17 14.98
N PHE A 312 6.14 6.14 14.12
CA PHE A 312 6.86 6.10 12.85
C PHE A 312 6.52 7.32 11.97
N THR A 313 5.24 7.59 11.73
CA THR A 313 4.80 8.70 10.87
C THR A 313 5.19 10.08 11.44
N GLU A 314 5.12 10.29 12.76
CA GLU A 314 5.55 11.52 13.41
C GLU A 314 7.07 11.72 13.25
N THR A 315 7.85 10.64 13.39
CA THR A 315 9.32 10.68 13.28
C THR A 315 9.73 10.99 11.85
N ILE A 316 9.18 10.29 10.86
CA ILE A 316 9.56 10.48 9.45
C ILE A 316 9.10 11.83 8.90
N ASN A 317 7.92 12.32 9.31
CA ASN A 317 7.49 13.68 8.97
C ASN A 317 8.39 14.74 9.61
N SER A 318 8.74 14.57 10.88
CA SER A 318 9.65 15.49 11.56
C SER A 318 11.01 15.55 10.86
N PHE A 319 11.55 14.41 10.42
CA PHE A 319 12.77 14.37 9.63
C PHE A 319 12.61 15.11 8.30
N ILE A 320 11.63 14.73 7.47
CA ILE A 320 11.54 15.23 6.10
C ILE A 320 11.18 16.73 6.06
N ILE A 321 10.30 17.20 6.95
CA ILE A 321 9.96 18.63 7.04
C ILE A 321 11.20 19.44 7.41
N ASN A 322 12.01 18.97 8.36
CA ASN A 322 13.21 19.67 8.80
C ASN A 322 14.32 19.65 7.73
N SER A 323 14.53 18.53 7.04
CA SER A 323 15.60 18.39 6.05
C SER A 323 15.30 19.19 4.78
N THR A 324 14.03 19.33 4.42
CA THR A 324 13.57 20.03 3.20
C THR A 324 13.19 21.49 3.43
N GLY A 325 13.03 21.91 4.70
CA GLY A 325 12.44 23.19 5.05
C GLY A 325 10.94 23.27 4.76
N GLY A 326 10.25 22.12 4.72
CA GLY A 326 8.83 22.02 4.39
C GLY A 326 8.52 22.25 2.90
N ASN A 327 9.49 22.02 2.01
CA ASN A 327 9.32 22.15 0.57
C ASN A 327 9.48 20.78 -0.12
N PRO A 328 8.41 20.20 -0.71
CA PRO A 328 8.49 18.90 -1.37
C PRO A 328 9.54 18.82 -2.48
N ASP A 329 9.80 19.91 -3.22
CA ASP A 329 10.86 19.95 -4.26
C ASP A 329 12.27 19.61 -3.75
N ASN A 330 12.50 19.69 -2.43
CA ASN A 330 13.78 19.37 -1.81
C ASN A 330 13.85 17.92 -1.29
N ILE A 331 12.79 17.13 -1.43
CA ILE A 331 12.83 15.69 -1.18
C ILE A 331 13.70 15.06 -2.28
N THR A 332 14.62 14.19 -1.91
CA THR A 332 15.51 13.49 -2.85
C THR A 332 15.10 12.03 -2.99
N ALA A 333 15.41 11.44 -4.14
CA ALA A 333 15.19 10.04 -4.48
C ALA A 333 16.15 9.08 -3.74
N GLY A 334 16.25 9.24 -2.42
CA GLY A 334 16.97 8.35 -1.53
C GLY A 334 17.71 9.06 -0.40
N TYR A 335 17.83 8.34 0.73
CA TYR A 335 18.52 8.79 1.93
C TYR A 335 19.24 7.63 2.62
N THR A 336 20.41 7.88 3.19
CA THR A 336 20.98 7.02 4.22
C THR A 336 20.06 7.05 5.46
N LEU A 337 20.12 6.02 6.31
CA LEU A 337 19.24 5.95 7.49
C LEU A 337 19.50 7.08 8.50
N ASP A 338 20.71 7.66 8.53
CA ASP A 338 21.03 8.87 9.30
C ASP A 338 20.62 10.18 8.61
N GLY A 339 19.90 10.12 7.50
CA GLY A 339 19.20 11.24 6.88
C GLY A 339 19.99 12.04 5.85
N LYS A 340 21.10 11.50 5.29
CA LYS A 340 21.84 12.16 4.21
C LYS A 340 21.29 11.71 2.86
N SER A 341 21.00 12.65 1.97
CA SER A 341 20.59 12.34 0.61
C SER A 341 21.64 11.47 -0.10
N THR A 342 21.18 10.41 -0.77
CA THR A 342 22.03 9.53 -1.58
C THR A 342 22.04 9.92 -3.06
N GLU A 343 21.04 10.69 -3.48
CA GLU A 343 20.86 11.21 -4.83
C GLU A 343 20.65 12.73 -4.78
N ASP A 344 20.73 13.40 -5.93
CA ASP A 344 20.63 14.86 -6.06
C ASP A 344 19.40 15.34 -6.84
N TYR A 345 18.46 14.43 -7.12
CA TYR A 345 17.21 14.68 -7.81
C TYR A 345 16.00 14.22 -6.97
N ASN A 346 14.83 14.77 -7.29
CA ASN A 346 13.52 14.44 -6.73
C ASN A 346 12.79 13.42 -7.63
N ASP A 347 11.84 12.67 -7.07
CA ASP A 347 11.02 11.69 -7.78
C ASP A 347 9.68 11.51 -7.05
N LEU A 348 8.58 11.45 -7.81
CA LEU A 348 7.22 11.42 -7.28
C LEU A 348 6.94 10.24 -6.35
N CYS A 349 7.60 9.09 -6.58
CA CYS A 349 7.44 7.93 -5.70
C CYS A 349 8.00 8.15 -4.28
N PHE A 350 8.87 9.15 -4.08
CA PHE A 350 9.35 9.56 -2.77
C PHE A 350 8.44 10.60 -2.11
N ASP A 351 7.77 11.44 -2.90
CA ASP A 351 6.93 12.53 -2.40
C ASP A 351 5.55 12.07 -1.98
N ALA A 352 4.87 11.34 -2.87
CA ALA A 352 3.46 11.01 -2.69
C ALA A 352 3.18 10.21 -1.41
N PRO A 353 4.00 9.22 -1.00
CA PRO A 353 3.77 8.46 0.23
C PRO A 353 3.72 9.33 1.50
N PHE A 354 4.43 10.47 1.55
CA PHE A 354 4.40 11.35 2.71
C PHE A 354 3.02 11.96 2.97
N ILE A 355 2.12 12.01 1.98
CA ILE A 355 0.77 12.53 2.22
C ILE A 355 0.00 11.67 3.23
N ILE A 356 0.24 10.35 3.23
CA ILE A 356 -0.43 9.40 4.12
C ILE A 356 0.13 9.49 5.52
N SER A 357 1.46 9.53 5.66
CA SER A 357 2.08 9.73 6.97
C SER A 357 1.71 11.10 7.55
N ALA A 358 1.66 12.17 6.74
CA ALA A 358 1.26 13.51 7.17
C ALA A 358 -0.20 13.59 7.64
N LYS A 359 -1.12 12.86 6.98
CA LYS A 359 -2.53 12.75 7.38
C LYS A 359 -2.68 12.11 8.77
N CYS A 360 -1.84 11.13 9.12
CA CYS A 360 -1.81 10.53 10.45
C CYS A 360 -1.23 11.47 11.53
N GLY A 361 -0.12 12.18 11.23
CA GLY A 361 0.72 12.85 12.22
C GLY A 361 0.30 14.27 12.68
N ASP A 362 -0.97 14.66 12.57
CA ASP A 362 -1.46 16.03 12.87
C ASP A 362 -0.71 17.18 12.12
N ASN A 363 -0.03 16.88 11.00
CA ASN A 363 0.79 17.83 10.24
C ASN A 363 0.00 18.53 9.12
N SER A 364 -1.09 19.22 9.46
CA SER A 364 -2.07 19.71 8.46
C SER A 364 -1.49 20.63 7.38
N GLU A 365 -0.58 21.55 7.73
CA GLU A 365 0.04 22.46 6.75
C GLU A 365 0.97 21.73 5.77
N TRP A 366 1.75 20.77 6.28
CA TRP A 366 2.59 19.90 5.45
C TRP A 366 1.75 19.00 4.54
N ASN A 367 0.66 18.46 5.09
CA ASN A 367 -0.27 17.63 4.34
C ASN A 367 -0.96 18.40 3.19
N ASP A 368 -1.43 19.63 3.44
CA ASP A 368 -1.99 20.51 2.40
C ASP A 368 -0.92 20.84 1.33
N THR A 369 0.32 21.07 1.75
CA THR A 369 1.45 21.35 0.84
C THR A 369 1.70 20.16 -0.08
N LEU A 370 1.80 18.95 0.47
CA LEU A 370 1.98 17.71 -0.28
C LEU A 370 0.81 17.43 -1.23
N TRP A 371 -0.43 17.62 -0.78
CA TRP A 371 -1.60 17.39 -1.62
C TRP A 371 -1.59 18.27 -2.87
N ASN A 372 -1.33 19.57 -2.72
CA ASN A 372 -1.22 20.47 -3.86
C ASN A 372 -0.02 20.12 -4.73
N TYR A 373 1.11 19.75 -4.11
CA TYR A 373 2.32 19.36 -4.81
C TYR A 373 2.08 18.18 -5.75
N ILE A 374 1.53 17.08 -5.24
CA ILE A 374 1.31 15.88 -6.06
C ILE A 374 0.26 16.12 -7.14
N LEU A 375 -0.74 16.99 -6.91
CA LEU A 375 -1.73 17.33 -7.94
C LEU A 375 -1.12 18.12 -9.10
N ASP A 376 -0.18 19.02 -8.79
CA ASP A 376 0.50 19.87 -9.77
C ASP A 376 1.76 19.21 -10.38
N TYR A 377 2.20 18.07 -9.83
CA TYR A 377 3.34 17.31 -10.36
C TYR A 377 3.04 16.82 -11.78
N ASP A 378 3.99 17.08 -12.69
CA ASP A 378 3.93 16.66 -14.10
C ASP A 378 3.92 15.12 -14.23
N ASP A 379 3.77 14.61 -15.44
CA ASP A 379 3.73 13.16 -15.65
C ASP A 379 5.06 12.51 -15.31
N ASP A 380 5.00 11.40 -14.57
CA ASP A 380 6.15 10.55 -14.29
C ASP A 380 6.07 9.24 -15.11
N VAL A 381 7.00 8.33 -14.85
CA VAL A 381 6.93 6.94 -15.32
C VAL A 381 6.00 6.12 -14.44
N TYR A 382 5.74 4.87 -14.85
CA TYR A 382 4.82 3.94 -14.18
C TYR A 382 4.88 4.00 -12.65
N TYR A 383 6.08 3.98 -12.07
CA TYR A 383 6.24 3.79 -10.63
C TYR A 383 5.74 5.00 -9.81
N GLY A 384 6.20 6.21 -10.16
CA GLY A 384 5.76 7.46 -9.53
C GLY A 384 4.26 7.71 -9.72
N ASP A 385 3.76 7.60 -10.96
CA ASP A 385 2.35 7.83 -11.27
C ASP A 385 1.42 6.83 -10.56
N THR A 386 1.81 5.55 -10.48
CA THR A 386 1.00 4.52 -9.83
C THR A 386 0.99 4.70 -8.31
N ILE A 387 2.13 5.01 -7.69
CA ILE A 387 2.20 5.29 -6.24
C ILE A 387 1.40 6.55 -5.90
N LYS A 388 1.49 7.61 -6.72
CA LYS A 388 0.63 8.80 -6.58
C LYS A 388 -0.84 8.43 -6.63
N MET A 389 -1.27 7.62 -7.59
CA MET A 389 -2.66 7.17 -7.72
C MET A 389 -3.14 6.46 -6.44
N LEU A 390 -2.36 5.50 -5.95
CA LEU A 390 -2.67 4.75 -4.73
C LEU A 390 -2.67 5.62 -3.47
N CYS A 391 -1.75 6.58 -3.38
CA CYS A 391 -1.73 7.57 -2.29
C CYS A 391 -2.94 8.51 -2.35
N MET A 392 -3.39 8.94 -3.54
CA MET A 392 -4.61 9.74 -3.69
C MET A 392 -5.86 8.95 -3.29
N ILE A 393 -5.95 7.67 -3.66
CA ILE A 393 -7.03 6.77 -3.21
C ILE A 393 -7.00 6.62 -1.69
N SER A 394 -5.82 6.33 -1.12
CA SER A 394 -5.58 6.17 0.33
C SER A 394 -5.88 7.44 1.13
N TYR A 395 -5.57 8.60 0.56
CA TYR A 395 -5.77 9.90 1.20
C TYR A 395 -7.26 10.31 1.22
N THR A 396 -8.06 9.84 0.27
CA THR A 396 -9.50 10.12 0.20
C THR A 396 -10.31 8.97 0.80
N ASP A 397 -11.63 9.14 0.88
CA ASP A 397 -12.54 8.10 1.38
C ASP A 397 -12.78 6.97 0.36
N LYS A 398 -11.91 6.84 -0.66
CA LYS A 398 -11.99 5.80 -1.70
C LYS A 398 -11.22 4.53 -1.36
N TRP A 399 -10.31 4.56 -0.38
CA TRP A 399 -9.69 3.33 0.10
C TRP A 399 -10.65 2.53 0.98
N ILE A 400 -11.04 1.36 0.49
CA ILE A 400 -11.95 0.47 1.21
C ILE A 400 -11.13 -0.43 2.12
N VAL A 401 -11.42 -0.38 3.42
CA VAL A 401 -10.95 -1.37 4.38
C VAL A 401 -11.96 -2.52 4.35
N PRO A 402 -11.61 -3.72 3.87
CA PRO A 402 -12.55 -4.83 3.78
C PRO A 402 -13.21 -5.08 5.13
N GLU A 403 -14.52 -4.89 5.19
CA GLU A 403 -15.27 -5.07 6.43
C GLU A 403 -15.43 -6.56 6.75
N THR A 404 -14.89 -6.94 7.89
CA THR A 404 -15.28 -8.14 8.63
C THR A 404 -16.20 -7.69 9.76
N GLN A 405 -17.52 -7.85 9.59
CA GLN A 405 -18.56 -7.67 10.63
C GLN A 405 -18.23 -6.62 11.73
N PRO A 406 -18.61 -5.33 11.56
CA PRO A 406 -18.17 -4.20 12.40
C PRO A 406 -18.28 -4.44 13.93
N ASP A 407 -19.29 -5.20 14.35
CA ASP A 407 -19.58 -5.58 15.74
C ASP A 407 -18.45 -6.43 16.38
N ILE A 408 -17.79 -7.31 15.61
CA ILE A 408 -16.77 -8.25 16.11
C ILE A 408 -15.41 -7.57 16.25
N ILE A 409 -15.07 -6.65 15.34
CA ILE A 409 -13.79 -5.91 15.36
C ILE A 409 -13.69 -5.04 16.62
N SER A 410 -14.73 -4.28 16.95
CA SER A 410 -14.69 -3.41 18.13
C SER A 410 -14.49 -4.22 19.42
N ILE A 411 -15.03 -5.44 19.47
CA ILE A 411 -14.90 -6.35 20.61
C ILE A 411 -13.51 -6.99 20.64
N LYS A 412 -12.99 -7.49 19.50
CA LYS A 412 -11.63 -8.06 19.41
C LYS A 412 -10.56 -7.01 19.69
N LYS A 413 -10.66 -5.80 19.12
CA LYS A 413 -9.75 -4.68 19.39
C LYS A 413 -9.77 -4.29 20.88
N TYR A 414 -10.92 -4.30 21.55
CA TYR A 414 -11.01 -4.10 23.00
C TYR A 414 -10.44 -5.25 23.84
N ILE A 415 -10.53 -6.51 23.36
CA ILE A 415 -9.99 -7.68 24.05
C ILE A 415 -8.46 -7.74 23.92
N LEU A 416 -7.93 -7.41 22.73
CA LEU A 416 -6.50 -7.39 22.42
C LEU A 416 -5.78 -6.14 22.94
N GLY A 417 -6.51 -5.17 23.50
CA GLY A 417 -5.92 -3.93 24.05
C GLY A 417 -5.54 -2.89 22.99
N ILE A 418 -6.07 -3.04 21.78
CA ILE A 418 -5.87 -2.14 20.64
C ILE A 418 -6.76 -0.88 20.80
N ASN A 419 -7.91 -1.00 21.48
CA ASN A 419 -8.80 0.12 21.83
C ASN A 419 -9.13 0.15 23.34
N ASP A 420 -9.14 1.35 23.93
CA ASP A 420 -9.46 1.58 25.36
C ASP A 420 -10.97 1.65 25.66
N THR A 421 -11.81 1.79 24.63
CA THR A 421 -13.26 1.93 24.75
C THR A 421 -13.98 0.64 24.36
N ALA A 422 -14.90 0.18 25.22
CA ALA A 422 -15.75 -0.96 24.92
C ALA A 422 -16.87 -0.54 23.94
N PRO A 423 -17.24 -1.38 22.95
CA PRO A 423 -18.31 -1.05 22.00
C PRO A 423 -19.67 -0.85 22.69
N GLU A 424 -20.51 0.03 22.12
CA GLU A 424 -21.85 0.29 22.63
C GLU A 424 -22.80 -0.88 22.31
N SER A 425 -23.73 -1.19 23.24
CA SER A 425 -24.65 -2.33 23.10
C SER A 425 -25.62 -2.27 21.90
N SER A 426 -25.72 -1.11 21.24
CA SER A 426 -26.48 -0.93 20.00
C SER A 426 -25.80 -1.53 18.78
N ASP A 427 -24.49 -1.79 18.87
CA ASP A 427 -23.62 -2.27 17.79
C ASP A 427 -23.39 -3.78 17.91
N ILE A 428 -24.35 -4.51 18.49
CA ILE A 428 -24.27 -5.97 18.65
C ILE A 428 -25.52 -6.58 18.03
N ASN A 429 -25.38 -7.13 16.82
CA ASN A 429 -26.46 -7.85 16.15
C ASN A 429 -26.88 -9.08 16.97
N LYS A 430 -28.20 -9.24 17.20
CA LYS A 430 -28.78 -10.25 18.11
C LYS A 430 -28.47 -11.70 17.72
N ASN A 431 -28.02 -11.95 16.50
CA ASN A 431 -27.62 -13.29 16.04
C ASN A 431 -26.19 -13.69 16.42
N ASN A 432 -25.35 -12.73 16.86
CA ASN A 432 -23.92 -12.94 17.18
C ASN A 432 -23.64 -12.96 18.70
N VAL A 433 -24.70 -12.97 19.51
CA VAL A 433 -24.60 -12.82 20.97
C VAL A 433 -23.83 -13.96 21.62
N THR A 434 -23.91 -15.19 21.11
CA THR A 434 -23.25 -16.36 21.70
C THR A 434 -21.72 -16.28 21.66
N ASP A 435 -21.14 -15.82 20.55
CA ASP A 435 -19.67 -15.76 20.38
C ASP A 435 -19.05 -14.62 21.19
N VAL A 436 -19.78 -13.50 21.33
CA VAL A 436 -19.38 -12.34 22.15
C VAL A 436 -19.33 -12.70 23.64
N PHE A 437 -20.31 -13.48 24.12
CA PHE A 437 -20.33 -13.90 25.53
C PHE A 437 -19.16 -14.84 25.86
N ASP A 438 -18.80 -15.77 24.97
CA ASP A 438 -17.67 -16.68 25.18
C ASP A 438 -16.33 -15.94 25.21
N LEU A 439 -16.12 -14.95 24.33
CA LEU A 439 -14.92 -14.11 24.31
C LEU A 439 -14.77 -13.21 25.55
N SER A 440 -15.87 -12.65 26.05
CA SER A 440 -15.87 -11.84 27.28
C SER A 440 -15.53 -12.65 28.54
N MET A 441 -15.87 -13.95 28.57
CA MET A 441 -15.52 -14.84 29.69
C MET A 441 -14.01 -15.16 29.73
N ILE A 442 -13.32 -15.15 28.59
CA ILE A 442 -11.87 -15.39 28.51
C ILE A 442 -11.09 -14.26 29.20
N LYS A 443 -11.48 -13.00 28.99
CA LYS A 443 -10.87 -11.83 29.66
C LYS A 443 -11.12 -11.82 31.17
N ASN A 444 -12.32 -12.19 31.62
CA ASN A 444 -12.63 -12.29 33.04
C ASN A 444 -11.88 -13.44 33.74
N LYS A 445 -11.56 -14.53 33.03
CA LYS A 445 -10.66 -15.57 33.56
C LYS A 445 -9.21 -15.09 33.64
N SER A 446 -8.68 -14.41 32.61
CA SER A 446 -7.29 -13.95 32.63
C SER A 446 -7.03 -12.82 33.65
N MET A 447 -8.04 -11.99 33.95
CA MET A 447 -7.97 -10.98 35.02
C MET A 447 -8.21 -11.55 36.42
N ALA A 448 -8.83 -12.73 36.55
CA ALA A 448 -9.01 -13.40 37.84
C ALA A 448 -7.77 -14.26 38.23
N GLU A 449 -6.84 -14.47 37.30
CA GLU A 449 -5.59 -15.23 37.48
C GLU A 449 -4.33 -14.36 37.61
N LYS A 450 -4.48 -13.03 37.71
CA LYS A 450 -3.45 -12.08 38.17
C LYS A 450 -3.86 -11.49 39.51
#